data_AF-A0A8S4GCS3-F1
#
_entry.id   AF-A0A8S4GCS3-F1
#
_cell.length_a   1.000
_cell.length_b   1.000
_cell.length_c   1.000
_cell.angle_alpha   90.00
_cell.angle_beta   90.00
_cell.angle_gamma   90.00
#
_symmetry.space_group_name_H-M   'P 1'
#
loop_
_entity.id
_entity.type
_entity.pdbx_description
1 polymer ?
#
loop_
_entity_poly.entity_id
_entity_poly.type
_entity_poly.pdbx_seq_one_letter_code
_entity_poly.pdbx_strand_id
1 'polypeptide(L)'
;MPVEVSVPFDGVGQWLESRGLVQAGWARRLAKLQDGVFATISQDVDVDCLRIAVDSVGDARLPSGAEPAHGPAQPALARYLVARAARDLLLPDAERTWLGYPKGTAGKLDELVREYERSWLWVCEAGQDLHRVGRFLLPELRNSARRADQTLSDLERRLREHQRRALAAAERHEAACRAQGIDAAASPDVAAAVLPRTRLAPLAVSAAERIRVPRIREARRAYGLFVAVLRAAEAADAGGGARGAGGALEAASVCETLGAMLDAPAATAEGAEGAVERLLEESGGVAMRTESGGGSVAAADAGGDGIDWGDMLGGSEDAEEHRGAGGSVGRRSDGGGECAAAVLLRPEGLRRVENDLAELEAWLSARKFEMERHPEVPASLLPHAPPEVQHLDIGTVDKMIEAVTDALSCELLDAVELATSAEARASKAVELRRSAAAPQRARQQAAEVEKRRGEARARLRALHAEAGAAARSARALSALMAKGVRERLAASRRRGWGDVVVRVGGGDLEGSVEWGEGVGGRGGGREVTER
;
A
#
# COMPACT_ATOMS: atom_id res chain seq x y z
N MET A 1 63.90 0.66 30.74
CA MET A 1 62.60 1.07 30.18
C MET A 1 62.36 0.23 28.93
N PRO A 2 61.30 -0.61 28.89
CA PRO A 2 61.00 -1.38 27.68
C PRO A 2 60.62 -0.45 26.52
N VAL A 3 61.14 -0.73 25.33
CA VAL A 3 60.75 0.00 24.11
C VAL A 3 59.47 -0.62 23.58
N GLU A 4 58.38 0.15 23.55
CA GLU A 4 57.11 -0.27 22.94
C GLU A 4 57.16 -0.03 21.43
N VAL A 5 56.96 -1.09 20.64
CA VAL A 5 56.92 -1.02 19.17
C VAL A 5 55.52 -1.41 18.72
N SER A 6 54.82 -0.48 18.06
CA SER A 6 53.55 -0.73 17.39
C SER A 6 53.79 -1.17 15.95
N VAL A 7 53.20 -2.30 15.55
CA VAL A 7 53.35 -2.85 14.20
C VAL A 7 51.96 -3.01 13.55
N PRO A 8 51.71 -2.39 12.38
CA PRO A 8 50.45 -2.54 11.68
C PRO A 8 50.33 -3.94 11.04
N PHE A 9 49.10 -4.46 10.92
CA PHE A 9 48.87 -5.86 10.48
C PHE A 9 49.39 -6.17 9.08
N ASP A 10 49.26 -5.25 8.12
CA ASP A 10 49.83 -5.38 6.76
C ASP A 10 51.35 -5.33 6.74
N GLY A 11 51.96 -4.64 7.70
CA GLY A 11 53.41 -4.50 7.82
C GLY A 11 54.09 -5.64 8.59
N VAL A 12 53.36 -6.56 9.24
CA VAL A 12 53.95 -7.57 10.14
C VAL A 12 55.02 -8.41 9.44
N GLY A 13 54.76 -8.89 8.22
CA GLY A 13 55.72 -9.73 7.50
C GLY A 13 57.01 -8.97 7.11
N GLN A 14 56.87 -7.75 6.60
CA GLN A 14 58.02 -6.88 6.27
C GLN A 14 58.80 -6.48 7.52
N TRP A 15 58.10 -6.22 8.63
CA TRP A 15 58.72 -5.91 9.91
C TRP A 15 59.52 -7.11 10.43
N LEU A 16 58.98 -8.33 10.37
CA LEU A 16 59.70 -9.55 10.75
C LEU A 16 60.92 -9.80 9.86
N GLU A 17 60.80 -9.57 8.56
CA GLU A 17 61.91 -9.67 7.59
C GLU A 17 63.02 -8.66 7.91
N SER A 18 62.68 -7.39 8.18
CA SER A 18 63.64 -6.34 8.54
C SER A 18 64.44 -6.64 9.82
N ARG A 19 63.88 -7.49 10.68
CA ARG A 19 64.49 -7.94 11.94
C ARG A 19 65.22 -9.28 11.80
N GLY A 20 65.27 -9.86 10.59
CA GLY A 20 65.86 -11.17 10.34
C GLY A 20 65.15 -12.32 11.05
N LEU A 21 63.90 -12.12 11.49
CA LEU A 21 63.10 -13.15 12.14
C LEU A 21 62.47 -14.11 11.13
N VAL A 22 62.23 -13.61 9.91
CA VAL A 22 61.76 -14.36 8.75
C VAL A 22 62.73 -14.11 7.59
N GLN A 23 62.93 -15.09 6.73
CA GLN A 23 63.81 -14.97 5.56
C GLN A 23 63.18 -14.08 4.46
N ALA A 24 64.04 -13.48 3.64
CA ALA A 24 63.59 -12.73 2.47
C ALA A 24 62.77 -13.61 1.51
N GLY A 25 61.77 -13.01 0.85
CA GLY A 25 60.86 -13.73 -0.04
C GLY A 25 59.85 -14.63 0.67
N TRP A 26 59.57 -14.38 1.96
CA TRP A 26 58.63 -15.15 2.77
C TRP A 26 57.24 -15.28 2.16
N ALA A 27 56.75 -14.25 1.46
CA ALA A 27 55.42 -14.27 0.84
C ALA A 27 55.28 -15.39 -0.21
N ARG A 28 56.33 -15.60 -1.02
CA ARG A 28 56.35 -16.70 -2.02
C ARG A 28 56.39 -18.07 -1.36
N ARG A 29 57.13 -18.18 -0.24
CA ARG A 29 57.19 -19.43 0.55
C ARG A 29 55.87 -19.73 1.23
N LEU A 30 55.25 -18.70 1.81
CA LEU A 30 53.92 -18.80 2.40
C LEU A 30 52.91 -19.30 1.37
N ALA A 31 52.85 -18.70 0.18
CA ALA A 31 51.97 -19.15 -0.90
C ALA A 31 52.20 -20.65 -1.25
N LYS A 32 53.46 -21.07 -1.40
CA LYS A 32 53.78 -22.48 -1.67
C LYS A 32 53.30 -23.43 -0.56
N LEU A 33 53.46 -23.04 0.72
CA LEU A 33 52.97 -23.84 1.84
C LEU A 33 51.45 -23.84 1.91
N GLN A 34 50.82 -22.71 1.63
CA GLN A 34 49.38 -22.56 1.56
C GLN A 34 48.78 -23.48 0.49
N ASP A 35 49.43 -23.62 -0.66
CA ASP A 35 49.03 -24.54 -1.73
C ASP A 35 49.26 -26.00 -1.32
N GLY A 36 50.38 -26.29 -0.66
CA GLY A 36 50.68 -27.63 -0.14
C GLY A 36 49.68 -28.11 0.92
N VAL A 37 49.29 -27.23 1.85
CA VAL A 37 48.25 -27.50 2.86
C VAL A 37 46.92 -27.79 2.17
N PHE A 38 46.50 -26.94 1.23
CA PHE A 38 45.25 -27.12 0.50
C PHE A 38 45.23 -28.45 -0.26
N ALA A 39 46.29 -28.74 -1.04
CA ALA A 39 46.39 -29.98 -1.79
C ALA A 39 46.36 -31.23 -0.90
N THR A 40 47.00 -31.17 0.28
CA THR A 40 47.05 -32.31 1.21
C THR A 40 45.70 -32.52 1.90
N ILE A 41 45.01 -31.45 2.30
CA ILE A 41 43.70 -31.53 2.94
C ILE A 41 42.64 -32.04 1.96
N SER A 42 42.60 -31.51 0.73
CA SER A 42 41.58 -31.88 -0.26
C SER A 42 41.64 -33.33 -0.73
N GLN A 43 42.77 -34.01 -0.55
CA GLN A 43 42.93 -35.39 -0.99
C GLN A 43 42.38 -36.40 0.01
N ASP A 44 42.61 -36.18 1.31
CA ASP A 44 42.53 -37.26 2.29
C ASP A 44 41.77 -36.91 3.58
N VAL A 45 41.29 -35.67 3.73
CA VAL A 45 40.65 -35.24 4.99
C VAL A 45 39.20 -34.84 4.77
N ASP A 46 38.32 -35.48 5.53
CA ASP A 46 36.92 -35.11 5.59
C ASP A 46 36.76 -33.67 6.12
N VAL A 47 36.09 -32.83 5.33
CA VAL A 47 35.86 -31.41 5.61
C VAL A 47 35.05 -31.23 6.90
N ASP A 48 34.13 -32.14 7.20
CA ASP A 48 33.33 -32.05 8.42
C ASP A 48 34.14 -32.32 9.69
N CYS A 49 35.05 -33.30 9.64
CA CYS A 49 35.99 -33.57 10.73
C CYS A 49 36.94 -32.38 10.97
N LEU A 50 37.38 -31.71 9.91
CA LEU A 50 38.21 -30.51 10.02
C LEU A 50 37.48 -29.33 10.64
N ARG A 51 36.21 -29.15 10.31
CA ARG A 51 35.37 -28.10 10.91
C ARG A 51 35.29 -28.29 12.42
N ILE A 52 34.99 -29.52 12.87
CA ILE A 52 34.93 -29.87 14.31
C ILE A 52 36.30 -29.64 14.99
N ALA A 53 37.39 -30.04 14.35
CA ALA A 53 38.74 -29.86 14.89
C ALA A 53 39.12 -28.37 15.00
N VAL A 54 38.80 -27.56 13.98
CA VAL A 54 39.01 -26.10 14.01
C VAL A 54 38.16 -25.44 15.09
N ASP A 55 36.89 -25.86 15.22
CA ASP A 55 35.97 -25.35 16.23
C ASP A 55 36.41 -25.72 17.66
N SER A 56 37.18 -26.78 17.85
CA SER A 56 37.75 -27.17 19.15
C SER A 56 39.11 -26.52 19.45
N VAL A 57 39.92 -26.19 18.45
CA VAL A 57 41.15 -25.41 18.62
C VAL A 57 40.83 -23.93 18.91
N GLY A 58 39.68 -23.46 18.44
CA GLY A 58 39.12 -22.17 18.81
C GLY A 58 38.08 -22.27 19.92
N ASP A 59 38.48 -22.15 21.19
CA ASP A 59 37.55 -21.81 22.30
C ASP A 59 36.77 -20.49 22.04
N ALA A 60 37.05 -19.79 20.93
CA ALA A 60 36.13 -18.88 20.28
C ALA A 60 35.20 -19.64 19.31
N ARG A 61 34.16 -20.30 19.86
CA ARG A 61 33.09 -20.97 19.09
C ARG A 61 32.69 -20.15 17.84
N LEU A 62 32.97 -20.68 16.65
CA LEU A 62 32.25 -20.29 15.44
C LEU A 62 30.81 -20.81 15.61
N PRO A 63 29.77 -19.99 15.33
CA PRO A 63 28.39 -20.40 15.56
C PRO A 63 28.02 -21.58 14.64
N SER A 64 27.83 -22.75 15.26
CA SER A 64 27.50 -24.06 14.68
C SER A 64 26.14 -24.16 13.94
N GLY A 65 25.57 -23.05 13.44
CA GLY A 65 24.20 -23.04 12.93
C GLY A 65 23.98 -22.30 11.61
N ALA A 66 25.01 -21.72 11.01
CA ALA A 66 24.90 -21.25 9.63
C ALA A 66 25.29 -22.41 8.73
N GLU A 67 24.34 -22.95 7.96
CA GLU A 67 24.71 -23.71 6.77
C GLU A 67 25.75 -22.89 5.98
N PRO A 68 26.77 -23.53 5.40
CA PRO A 68 27.71 -22.83 4.53
C PRO A 68 26.93 -22.37 3.30
N ALA A 69 26.26 -21.22 3.40
CA ALA A 69 25.97 -20.41 2.24
C ALA A 69 27.33 -20.29 1.53
N HIS A 70 27.41 -20.80 0.29
CA HIS A 70 28.63 -20.94 -0.50
C HIS A 70 29.24 -19.57 -0.91
N GLY A 71 29.26 -18.59 0.00
CA GLY A 71 29.86 -17.29 -0.18
C GLY A 71 31.36 -17.32 0.11
N PRO A 72 32.16 -16.48 -0.57
CA PRO A 72 33.63 -16.45 -0.49
C PRO A 72 34.20 -15.90 0.83
N ALA A 73 33.38 -15.75 1.87
CA ALA A 73 33.74 -15.11 3.13
C ALA A 73 33.82 -16.12 4.29
N GLN A 74 34.35 -17.33 4.04
CA GLN A 74 34.89 -18.09 5.18
C GLN A 74 35.94 -17.18 5.84
N PRO A 75 35.82 -16.88 7.15
CA PRO A 75 36.86 -16.14 7.84
C PRO A 75 38.15 -16.90 7.54
N ALA A 76 39.12 -16.20 6.95
CA ALA A 76 40.39 -16.78 6.58
C ALA A 76 41.06 -17.25 7.88
N LEU A 77 40.72 -18.47 8.27
CA LEU A 77 41.38 -19.16 9.33
C LEU A 77 42.74 -19.45 8.72
N ALA A 78 43.80 -18.86 9.30
CA ALA A 78 45.16 -19.05 8.83
C ALA A 78 45.34 -20.53 8.46
N ARG A 79 45.74 -20.83 7.22
CA ARG A 79 45.82 -22.22 6.72
C ARG A 79 46.74 -23.04 7.62
N TYR A 80 47.69 -22.39 8.30
CA TYR A 80 48.45 -22.93 9.41
C TYR A 80 47.57 -23.57 10.52
N LEU A 81 46.55 -22.86 11.03
CA LEU A 81 45.69 -23.36 12.12
C LEU A 81 44.88 -24.59 11.66
N VAL A 82 44.39 -24.56 10.42
CA VAL A 82 43.72 -25.72 9.82
C VAL A 82 44.70 -26.90 9.67
N ALA A 83 45.87 -26.66 9.10
CA ALA A 83 46.91 -27.69 8.94
C ALA A 83 47.33 -28.29 10.29
N ARG A 84 47.45 -27.46 11.32
CA ARG A 84 47.78 -27.88 12.68
C ARG A 84 46.68 -28.72 13.30
N ALA A 85 45.42 -28.29 13.21
CA ALA A 85 44.28 -29.06 13.71
C ALA A 85 44.15 -30.41 12.98
N ALA A 86 44.29 -30.39 11.65
CA ALA A 86 44.29 -31.57 10.80
C ALA A 86 45.40 -32.56 11.20
N ARG A 87 46.62 -32.04 11.38
CA ARG A 87 47.76 -32.82 11.87
C ARG A 87 47.43 -33.43 13.22
N ASP A 88 47.00 -32.62 14.19
CA ASP A 88 46.77 -33.06 15.56
C ASP A 88 45.66 -34.13 15.65
N LEU A 89 44.67 -34.06 14.75
CA LEU A 89 43.62 -35.07 14.61
C LEU A 89 44.14 -36.39 14.01
N LEU A 90 45.00 -36.33 12.99
CA LEU A 90 45.47 -37.51 12.26
C LEU A 90 46.70 -38.18 12.89
N LEU A 91 47.47 -37.44 13.70
CA LEU A 91 48.73 -37.89 14.26
C LEU A 91 48.63 -39.12 15.19
N PRO A 92 47.57 -39.28 16.02
CA PRO A 92 47.42 -40.45 16.90
C PRO A 92 47.34 -41.77 16.14
N ASP A 93 46.64 -41.78 15.01
CA ASP A 93 46.36 -42.99 14.22
C ASP A 93 47.34 -43.19 13.05
N ALA A 94 48.28 -42.25 12.87
CA ALA A 94 49.23 -42.29 11.77
C ALA A 94 50.25 -43.42 11.93
N GLU A 95 50.42 -44.22 10.87
CA GLU A 95 51.55 -45.15 10.76
C GLU A 95 52.88 -44.39 10.87
N ARG A 96 53.86 -44.98 11.57
CA ARG A 96 55.17 -44.36 11.77
C ARG A 96 56.24 -45.06 10.95
N THR A 97 57.20 -44.27 10.46
CA THR A 97 58.47 -44.75 9.92
C THR A 97 59.32 -45.39 11.02
N TRP A 98 60.38 -46.11 10.64
CA TRP A 98 61.34 -46.68 11.61
C TRP A 98 62.06 -45.61 12.45
N LEU A 99 62.06 -44.36 11.99
CA LEU A 99 62.55 -43.17 12.72
C LEU A 99 61.47 -42.50 13.59
N GLY A 100 60.27 -43.07 13.66
CA GLY A 100 59.15 -42.55 14.45
C GLY A 100 58.38 -41.40 13.80
N TYR A 101 58.75 -40.94 12.61
CA TYR A 101 57.99 -39.91 11.89
C TYR A 101 56.69 -40.45 11.31
N PRO A 102 55.57 -39.71 11.39
CA PRO A 102 54.31 -40.11 10.77
C PRO A 102 54.46 -40.23 9.24
N LYS A 103 53.81 -41.23 8.65
CA LYS A 103 53.70 -41.44 7.20
C LYS A 103 52.40 -40.87 6.66
N GLY A 104 52.25 -40.86 5.33
CA GLY A 104 51.02 -40.47 4.65
C GLY A 104 50.65 -39.00 4.83
N THR A 105 49.37 -38.71 4.85
CA THR A 105 48.79 -37.36 4.98
C THR A 105 49.20 -36.69 6.28
N ALA A 106 49.17 -37.43 7.41
CA ALA A 106 49.63 -36.95 8.71
C ALA A 106 51.11 -36.54 8.69
N GLY A 107 51.95 -37.33 8.00
CA GLY A 107 53.36 -37.01 7.75
C GLY A 107 53.57 -35.72 6.99
N LYS A 108 52.87 -35.56 5.87
CA LYS A 108 52.92 -34.34 5.04
C LYS A 108 52.46 -33.10 5.82
N LEU A 109 51.36 -33.21 6.55
CA LEU A 109 50.84 -32.10 7.37
C LEU A 109 51.81 -31.76 8.52
N ASP A 110 52.42 -32.74 9.18
CA ASP A 110 53.44 -32.49 10.20
C ASP A 110 54.66 -31.76 9.63
N GLU A 111 55.15 -32.14 8.45
CA GLU A 111 56.23 -31.43 7.77
C GLU A 111 55.86 -29.97 7.44
N LEU A 112 54.67 -29.76 6.87
CA LEU A 112 54.17 -28.43 6.53
C LEU A 112 54.03 -27.55 7.77
N VAL A 113 53.41 -28.06 8.85
CA VAL A 113 53.22 -27.32 10.11
C VAL A 113 54.56 -26.98 10.75
N ARG A 114 55.52 -27.92 10.76
CA ARG A 114 56.89 -27.64 11.23
C ARG A 114 57.57 -26.56 10.41
N GLU A 115 57.36 -26.53 9.10
CA GLU A 115 57.94 -25.51 8.24
C GLU A 115 57.33 -24.11 8.48
N TYR A 116 56.01 -24.04 8.70
CA TYR A 116 55.33 -22.83 9.16
C TYR A 116 55.92 -22.31 10.46
N GLU A 117 56.07 -23.18 11.46
CA GLU A 117 56.56 -22.83 12.80
C GLU A 117 58.04 -22.44 12.79
N ARG A 118 58.87 -23.21 12.07
CA ARG A 118 60.30 -22.96 11.93
C ARG A 118 60.57 -21.61 11.28
N SER A 119 59.83 -21.30 10.21
CA SER A 119 60.05 -20.10 9.40
C SER A 119 59.19 -18.91 9.82
N TRP A 120 58.40 -19.02 10.90
CA TRP A 120 57.51 -17.95 11.40
C TRP A 120 56.47 -17.48 10.38
N LEU A 121 56.20 -18.29 9.36
CA LEU A 121 55.29 -17.92 8.27
C LEU A 121 53.84 -17.85 8.73
N TRP A 122 53.49 -18.55 9.81
CA TRP A 122 52.15 -18.50 10.39
C TRP A 122 51.81 -17.13 10.99
N VAL A 123 52.80 -16.39 11.51
CA VAL A 123 52.60 -15.01 12.01
C VAL A 123 52.37 -14.06 10.84
N CYS A 124 53.11 -14.24 9.74
CA CYS A 124 52.90 -13.47 8.52
C CYS A 124 51.50 -13.72 7.93
N GLU A 125 51.07 -14.97 7.88
CA GLU A 125 49.73 -15.37 7.44
C GLU A 125 48.65 -14.75 8.34
N ALA A 126 48.79 -14.89 9.67
CA ALA A 126 47.89 -14.28 10.64
C ALA A 126 47.78 -12.76 10.47
N GLY A 127 48.91 -12.08 10.19
CA GLY A 127 48.92 -10.65 9.89
C GLY A 127 48.14 -10.29 8.61
N GLN A 128 48.30 -11.07 7.53
CA GLN A 128 47.53 -10.90 6.29
C GLN A 128 46.02 -11.11 6.52
N ASP A 129 45.64 -12.11 7.32
CA ASP A 129 44.25 -12.39 7.66
C ASP A 129 43.64 -11.29 8.51
N LEU A 130 44.34 -10.82 9.54
CA LEU A 130 43.91 -9.69 10.37
C LEU A 130 43.75 -8.42 9.55
N HIS A 131 44.67 -8.15 8.62
CA HIS A 131 44.53 -7.03 7.70
C HIS A 131 43.28 -7.17 6.82
N ARG A 132 43.03 -8.35 6.25
CA ARG A 132 41.84 -8.60 5.43
C ARG A 132 40.55 -8.41 6.20
N VAL A 133 40.47 -8.97 7.41
CA VAL A 133 39.28 -8.89 8.25
C VAL A 133 39.03 -7.45 8.71
N GLY A 134 40.06 -6.75 9.16
CA GLY A 134 39.96 -5.37 9.65
C GLY A 134 39.65 -4.36 8.54
N ARG A 135 40.31 -4.48 7.38
CA ARG A 135 40.23 -3.47 6.31
C ARG A 135 39.06 -3.67 5.35
N PHE A 136 38.64 -4.91 5.13
CA PHE A 136 37.63 -5.22 4.10
C PHE A 136 36.37 -5.86 4.69
N LEU A 137 36.49 -7.01 5.35
CA LEU A 137 35.33 -7.81 5.76
C LEU A 137 34.45 -7.07 6.79
N LEU A 138 35.03 -6.57 7.88
CA LEU A 138 34.26 -5.88 8.91
C LEU A 138 33.58 -4.61 8.36
N PRO A 139 34.26 -3.72 7.62
CA PRO A 139 33.60 -2.61 6.94
C PRO A 139 32.47 -3.03 5.99
N GLU A 140 32.63 -4.10 5.23
CA GLU A 140 31.61 -4.61 4.31
C GLU A 140 30.36 -5.11 5.05
N LEU A 141 30.55 -5.93 6.10
CA LEU A 141 29.46 -6.41 6.94
C LEU A 141 28.72 -5.27 7.63
N ARG A 142 29.44 -4.23 8.08
CA ARG A 142 28.86 -3.01 8.66
C ARG A 142 28.04 -2.23 7.66
N ASN A 143 28.57 -2.04 6.46
CA ASN A 143 27.86 -1.35 5.39
C ASN A 143 26.59 -2.12 5.00
N SER A 144 26.67 -3.46 4.95
CA SER A 144 25.53 -4.33 4.70
C SER A 144 24.49 -4.26 5.81
N ALA A 145 24.90 -4.28 7.08
CA ALA A 145 24.00 -4.12 8.23
C ALA A 145 23.31 -2.75 8.20
N ARG A 146 24.05 -1.67 7.92
CA ARG A 146 23.49 -0.31 7.79
C ARG A 146 22.44 -0.21 6.67
N ARG A 147 22.68 -0.86 5.52
CA ARG A 147 21.69 -0.92 4.42
C ARG A 147 20.44 -1.72 4.82
N ALA A 148 20.62 -2.83 5.55
CA ALA A 148 19.50 -3.62 6.06
C ALA A 148 18.67 -2.85 7.08
N ASP A 149 19.32 -2.10 7.97
CA ASP A 149 18.67 -1.23 8.96
C ASP A 149 17.89 -0.08 8.29
N GLN A 150 18.46 0.57 7.28
CA GLN A 150 17.75 1.57 6.48
C GLN A 150 16.51 0.97 5.80
N THR A 151 16.64 -0.23 5.21
CA THR A 151 15.52 -0.96 4.60
C THR A 151 14.42 -1.25 5.63
N LEU A 152 14.80 -1.64 6.85
CA LEU A 152 13.88 -1.89 7.95
C LEU A 152 13.12 -0.62 8.35
N SER A 153 13.81 0.52 8.50
CA SER A 153 13.19 1.81 8.78
C SER A 153 12.19 2.23 7.69
N ASP A 154 12.53 2.02 6.42
CA ASP A 154 11.64 2.31 5.30
C ASP A 154 10.39 1.41 5.29
N LEU A 155 10.54 0.11 5.60
CA LEU A 155 9.42 -0.81 5.74
C LEU A 155 8.51 -0.43 6.92
N GLU A 156 9.06 0.01 8.04
CA GLU A 156 8.27 0.49 9.19
C GLU A 156 7.47 1.74 8.87
N ARG A 157 8.05 2.68 8.11
CA ARG A 157 7.32 3.85 7.61
C ARG A 157 6.16 3.44 6.70
N ARG A 158 6.41 2.54 5.72
CA ARG A 158 5.37 2.03 4.80
C ARG A 158 4.26 1.29 5.54
N LEU A 159 4.60 0.48 6.54
CA LEU A 159 3.62 -0.22 7.35
C LEU A 159 2.64 0.74 8.04
N ARG A 160 3.17 1.79 8.70
CA ARG A 160 2.34 2.82 9.34
C ARG A 160 1.46 3.56 8.34
N GLU A 161 1.98 3.82 7.13
CA GLU A 161 1.21 4.44 6.06
C GLU A 161 0.06 3.55 5.59
N HIS A 162 0.29 2.26 5.31
CA HIS A 162 -0.78 1.33 4.93
C HIS A 162 -1.83 1.15 6.05
N GLN A 163 -1.41 1.14 7.31
CA GLN A 163 -2.33 1.10 8.45
C GLN A 163 -3.21 2.36 8.52
N ARG A 164 -2.63 3.56 8.35
CA ARG A 164 -3.40 4.81 8.27
C ARG A 164 -4.36 4.83 7.08
N ARG A 165 -3.92 4.37 5.91
CA ARG A 165 -4.77 4.23 4.72
C ARG A 165 -5.93 3.25 4.96
N ALA A 166 -5.69 2.15 5.66
CA ALA A 166 -6.72 1.17 6.01
C ALA A 166 -7.77 1.77 6.95
N LEU A 167 -7.36 2.53 7.97
CA LEU A 167 -8.26 3.23 8.88
C LEU A 167 -9.08 4.29 8.14
N ALA A 168 -8.44 5.17 7.38
CA ALA A 168 -9.13 6.20 6.61
C ALA A 168 -10.10 5.60 5.56
N ALA A 169 -9.75 4.48 4.93
CA ALA A 169 -10.64 3.78 4.01
C ALA A 169 -11.84 3.16 4.74
N ALA A 170 -11.64 2.61 5.95
CA ALA A 170 -12.72 2.09 6.77
C ALA A 170 -13.68 3.21 7.22
N GLU A 171 -13.15 4.35 7.70
CA GLU A 171 -13.95 5.52 8.09
C GLU A 171 -14.78 6.07 6.92
N ARG A 172 -14.19 6.15 5.71
CA ARG A 172 -14.93 6.55 4.51
C ARG A 172 -16.03 5.55 4.14
N HIS A 173 -15.76 4.26 4.25
CA HIS A 173 -16.75 3.23 4.01
C HIS A 173 -17.90 3.31 5.01
N GLU A 174 -17.59 3.46 6.30
CA GLU A 174 -18.60 3.64 7.36
C GLU A 174 -19.42 4.92 7.15
N ALA A 175 -18.79 6.03 6.78
CA ALA A 175 -19.49 7.27 6.44
C ALA A 175 -20.41 7.09 5.22
N ALA A 176 -19.95 6.40 4.18
CA ALA A 176 -20.76 6.09 3.00
C ALA A 176 -21.95 5.19 3.36
N CYS A 177 -21.76 4.15 4.17
CA CYS A 177 -22.84 3.30 4.68
C CYS A 177 -23.83 4.10 5.54
N ARG A 178 -23.34 4.96 6.44
CA ARG A 178 -24.17 5.80 7.32
C ARG A 178 -25.01 6.80 6.53
N ALA A 179 -24.45 7.42 5.49
CA ALA A 179 -25.19 8.31 4.60
C ALA A 179 -26.35 7.59 3.90
N GLN A 180 -26.20 6.29 3.64
CA GLN A 180 -27.26 5.44 3.09
C GLN A 180 -28.16 4.80 4.15
N GLY A 181 -27.94 5.10 5.43
CA GLY A 181 -28.69 4.51 6.54
C GLY A 181 -28.40 3.02 6.77
N ILE A 182 -27.32 2.50 6.21
CA ILE A 182 -26.87 1.12 6.35
C ILE A 182 -25.99 1.00 7.58
N ASP A 183 -26.33 0.08 8.48
CA ASP A 183 -25.41 -0.32 9.54
C ASP A 183 -24.35 -1.25 8.95
N ALA A 184 -23.14 -0.72 8.74
CA ALA A 184 -22.00 -1.44 8.21
C ALA A 184 -21.59 -2.66 9.06
N ALA A 185 -21.93 -2.68 10.35
CA ALA A 185 -21.61 -3.80 11.24
C ALA A 185 -22.62 -4.96 11.11
N ALA A 186 -23.86 -4.66 10.71
CA ALA A 186 -24.96 -5.62 10.73
C ALA A 186 -25.11 -6.42 9.43
N SER A 187 -24.69 -5.90 8.27
CA SER A 187 -24.85 -6.57 6.98
C SER A 187 -23.52 -6.78 6.23
N PRO A 188 -23.01 -8.03 6.14
CA PRO A 188 -21.85 -8.33 5.32
C PRO A 188 -22.15 -8.21 3.81
N ASP A 189 -23.42 -8.33 3.40
CA ASP A 189 -23.83 -8.06 2.02
C ASP A 189 -24.47 -6.68 1.93
N VAL A 190 -23.62 -5.68 1.80
CA VAL A 190 -24.03 -4.27 1.67
C VAL A 190 -24.97 -4.08 0.48
N ALA A 191 -24.87 -4.88 -0.58
CA ALA A 191 -25.74 -4.81 -1.75
C ALA A 191 -27.19 -5.19 -1.45
N ALA A 192 -27.40 -6.19 -0.58
CA ALA A 192 -28.73 -6.56 -0.12
C ALA A 192 -29.32 -5.52 0.86
N ALA A 193 -28.45 -4.72 1.49
CA ALA A 193 -28.82 -3.73 2.49
C ALA A 193 -28.98 -2.30 1.97
N VAL A 194 -28.68 -2.01 0.69
CA VAL A 194 -28.63 -0.63 0.13
C VAL A 194 -29.91 0.18 0.31
N LEU A 195 -31.05 -0.43 0.62
CA LEU A 195 -32.12 0.24 1.37
C LEU A 195 -33.10 -0.83 1.88
N PRO A 196 -33.34 -0.97 3.20
CA PRO A 196 -34.56 -1.61 3.63
C PRO A 196 -35.72 -0.76 3.12
N ARG A 197 -36.62 -1.42 2.37
CA ARG A 197 -37.82 -0.86 1.72
C ARG A 197 -38.68 0.04 2.63
N THR A 198 -38.47 -0.04 3.95
CA THR A 198 -39.15 0.70 5.00
C THR A 198 -38.77 2.19 5.09
N ARG A 199 -37.69 2.66 4.46
CA ARG A 199 -37.32 4.10 4.49
C ARG A 199 -37.78 4.89 3.26
N LEU A 200 -38.21 4.21 2.22
CA LEU A 200 -38.65 4.81 0.96
C LEU A 200 -39.85 5.75 1.13
N ALA A 201 -40.89 5.26 1.82
CA ALA A 201 -42.12 6.00 2.03
C ALA A 201 -41.91 7.34 2.76
N PRO A 202 -41.25 7.41 3.93
CA PRO A 202 -41.04 8.69 4.62
C PRO A 202 -40.15 9.67 3.84
N LEU A 203 -39.18 9.18 3.06
CA LEU A 203 -38.35 10.04 2.20
C LEU A 203 -39.16 10.65 1.05
N ALA A 204 -39.99 9.84 0.38
CA ALA A 204 -40.87 10.31 -0.68
C ALA A 204 -41.93 11.30 -0.16
N VAL A 205 -42.45 11.08 1.05
CA VAL A 205 -43.36 12.04 1.71
C VAL A 205 -42.64 13.35 1.99
N SER A 206 -41.44 13.31 2.60
CA SER A 206 -40.68 14.53 2.90
C SER A 206 -40.28 15.30 1.63
N ALA A 207 -39.89 14.60 0.57
CA ALA A 207 -39.60 15.21 -0.73
C ALA A 207 -40.85 15.89 -1.31
N ALA A 208 -41.99 15.18 -1.30
CA ALA A 208 -43.26 15.74 -1.77
C ALA A 208 -43.67 16.98 -0.97
N GLU A 209 -43.47 17.00 0.35
CA GLU A 209 -43.77 18.16 1.18
C GLU A 209 -42.91 19.38 0.82
N ARG A 210 -41.60 19.18 0.59
CA ARG A 210 -40.69 20.26 0.18
C ARG A 210 -41.01 20.80 -1.20
N ILE A 211 -41.40 19.94 -2.15
CA ILE A 211 -41.79 20.41 -3.49
C ILE A 211 -43.15 21.13 -3.45
N ARG A 212 -44.01 20.84 -2.46
CA ARG A 212 -45.35 21.44 -2.33
C ARG A 212 -45.38 22.79 -1.63
N VAL A 213 -44.22 23.41 -1.41
CA VAL A 213 -44.11 24.77 -0.88
C VAL A 213 -44.88 25.75 -1.80
N PRO A 214 -45.69 26.69 -1.24
CA PRO A 214 -46.50 27.62 -2.04
C PRO A 214 -45.71 28.38 -3.10
N ARG A 215 -44.46 28.71 -2.83
CA ARG A 215 -43.56 29.40 -3.78
C ARG A 215 -43.34 28.63 -5.08
N ILE A 216 -43.25 27.30 -5.02
CA ILE A 216 -43.10 26.47 -6.23
C ILE A 216 -44.39 26.48 -7.05
N ARG A 217 -45.58 26.49 -6.39
CA ARG A 217 -46.86 26.66 -7.10
C ARG A 217 -46.98 28.02 -7.78
N GLU A 218 -46.59 29.09 -7.08
CA GLU A 218 -46.59 30.44 -7.62
C GLU A 218 -45.64 30.55 -8.82
N ALA A 219 -44.43 30.00 -8.71
CA ALA A 219 -43.46 29.95 -9.79
C ALA A 219 -43.99 29.18 -11.01
N ARG A 220 -44.53 27.97 -10.81
CA ARG A 220 -45.17 27.18 -11.89
C ARG A 220 -46.30 27.95 -12.55
N ARG A 221 -47.17 28.59 -11.76
CA ARG A 221 -48.29 29.39 -12.28
C ARG A 221 -47.79 30.55 -13.14
N ALA A 222 -46.79 31.29 -12.66
CA ALA A 222 -46.20 32.38 -13.42
C ALA A 222 -45.55 31.89 -14.72
N TYR A 223 -44.84 30.77 -14.67
CA TYR A 223 -44.24 30.17 -15.85
C TYR A 223 -45.27 29.72 -16.89
N GLY A 224 -46.35 29.04 -16.45
CA GLY A 224 -47.43 28.63 -17.34
C GLY A 224 -48.15 29.81 -18.01
N LEU A 225 -48.39 30.90 -17.26
CA LEU A 225 -48.96 32.13 -17.81
C LEU A 225 -48.02 32.78 -18.83
N PHE A 226 -46.71 32.79 -18.55
CA PHE A 226 -45.71 33.31 -19.48
C PHE A 226 -45.69 32.51 -20.80
N VAL A 227 -45.68 31.18 -20.75
CA VAL A 227 -45.69 30.34 -21.95
C VAL A 227 -46.99 30.50 -22.74
N ALA A 228 -48.14 30.63 -22.06
CA ALA A 228 -49.41 30.89 -22.73
C ALA A 228 -49.40 32.21 -23.53
N VAL A 229 -48.76 33.25 -22.99
CA VAL A 229 -48.61 34.55 -23.68
C VAL A 229 -47.69 34.42 -24.89
N LEU A 230 -46.57 33.73 -24.77
CA LEU A 230 -45.66 33.50 -25.89
C LEU A 230 -46.35 32.74 -27.03
N ARG A 231 -47.07 31.66 -26.71
CA ARG A 231 -47.83 30.89 -27.71
C ARG A 231 -48.95 31.71 -28.35
N ALA A 232 -49.64 32.56 -27.57
CA ALA A 232 -50.66 33.45 -28.10
C ALA A 232 -50.07 34.48 -29.07
N ALA A 233 -48.87 35.01 -28.78
CA ALA A 233 -48.15 35.91 -29.67
C ALA A 233 -47.71 35.21 -30.97
N GLU A 234 -47.11 34.02 -30.87
CA GLU A 234 -46.72 33.21 -32.03
C GLU A 234 -47.92 32.85 -32.92
N ALA A 235 -49.05 32.49 -32.32
CA ALA A 235 -50.28 32.18 -33.05
C ALA A 235 -50.87 33.41 -33.77
N ALA A 236 -50.76 34.60 -33.16
CA ALA A 236 -51.17 35.86 -33.78
C ALA A 236 -50.29 36.21 -34.99
N ASP A 237 -48.97 36.02 -34.88
CA ASP A 237 -48.01 36.27 -35.95
C ASP A 237 -48.15 35.26 -37.11
N ALA A 238 -48.55 34.01 -36.81
CA ALA A 238 -48.80 32.98 -37.80
C ALA A 238 -50.07 33.23 -38.66
N GLY A 239 -50.79 34.34 -38.46
CA GLY A 239 -51.99 34.68 -39.23
C GLY A 239 -53.20 33.78 -38.97
N GLY A 240 -53.16 32.97 -37.91
CA GLY A 240 -54.27 32.15 -37.47
C GLY A 240 -55.36 33.03 -36.87
N GLY A 241 -56.43 33.30 -37.63
CA GLY A 241 -57.55 34.11 -37.15
C GLY A 241 -58.08 33.66 -35.78
N ALA A 242 -58.66 34.60 -35.02
CA ALA A 242 -59.02 34.55 -33.60
C ALA A 242 -59.79 33.30 -33.08
N ARG A 243 -60.21 32.37 -33.93
CA ARG A 243 -60.82 31.09 -33.56
C ARG A 243 -59.83 30.05 -33.01
N GLY A 244 -58.52 30.27 -33.09
CA GLY A 244 -57.50 29.38 -32.50
C GLY A 244 -57.13 29.65 -31.03
N ALA A 245 -57.47 30.82 -30.48
CA ALA A 245 -56.98 31.26 -29.17
C ALA A 245 -57.50 30.41 -27.99
N GLY A 246 -58.67 29.79 -28.13
CA GLY A 246 -59.24 28.90 -27.09
C GLY A 246 -58.47 27.57 -26.94
N GLY A 247 -57.89 27.05 -28.02
CA GLY A 247 -57.09 25.81 -27.99
C GLY A 247 -55.65 26.02 -27.53
N ALA A 248 -55.12 27.24 -27.60
CA ALA A 248 -53.76 27.56 -27.18
C ALA A 248 -53.57 27.53 -25.65
N LEU A 249 -54.65 27.70 -24.87
CA LEU A 249 -54.66 27.55 -23.41
C LEU A 249 -54.69 26.08 -22.95
N GLU A 250 -55.18 25.15 -23.79
CA GLU A 250 -55.19 23.70 -23.51
C GLU A 250 -53.94 22.98 -24.06
N ALA A 251 -53.20 23.59 -24.99
CA ALA A 251 -52.05 22.96 -25.60
C ALA A 251 -50.84 22.99 -24.66
N ALA A 252 -50.52 21.83 -24.08
CA ALA A 252 -49.31 21.46 -23.34
C ALA A 252 -49.01 22.32 -22.10
N SER A 253 -49.49 21.86 -20.94
CA SER A 253 -49.10 22.42 -19.66
C SER A 253 -47.60 22.19 -19.49
N VAL A 254 -46.82 23.27 -19.49
CA VAL A 254 -45.41 23.16 -19.12
C VAL A 254 -45.38 22.76 -17.64
N CYS A 255 -44.56 21.77 -17.32
CA CYS A 255 -44.54 21.12 -16.01
C CYS A 255 -45.83 20.38 -15.61
N GLU A 256 -46.41 19.56 -16.51
CA GLU A 256 -47.60 18.73 -16.24
C GLU A 256 -47.45 17.81 -15.04
N THR A 257 -46.29 17.15 -14.90
CA THR A 257 -46.08 16.14 -13.86
C THR A 257 -45.91 16.79 -12.51
N LEU A 258 -45.09 17.85 -12.42
CA LEU A 258 -44.98 18.71 -11.25
C LEU A 258 -46.35 19.27 -10.87
N GLY A 259 -47.16 19.67 -11.85
CA GLY A 259 -48.51 20.14 -11.62
C GLY A 259 -49.44 19.13 -10.97
N ALA A 260 -49.55 17.95 -11.58
CA ALA A 260 -50.33 16.85 -11.02
C ALA A 260 -49.88 16.50 -9.60
N MET A 261 -48.57 16.56 -9.32
CA MET A 261 -48.03 16.32 -7.98
C MET A 261 -48.37 17.43 -6.98
N LEU A 262 -48.33 18.70 -7.39
CA LEU A 262 -48.67 19.85 -6.55
C LEU A 262 -50.17 19.88 -6.18
N ASP A 263 -51.01 19.38 -7.09
CA ASP A 263 -52.47 19.34 -6.99
C ASP A 263 -52.99 18.03 -6.35
N ALA A 264 -52.17 16.97 -6.32
CA ALA A 264 -52.48 15.72 -5.65
C ALA A 264 -52.80 15.90 -4.15
N PRO A 265 -53.58 15.00 -3.52
CA PRO A 265 -53.79 15.03 -2.07
C PRO A 265 -52.46 14.96 -1.31
N ALA A 266 -52.43 15.54 -0.10
CA ALA A 266 -51.24 15.55 0.76
C ALA A 266 -50.62 14.15 0.83
N ALA A 267 -49.28 14.08 0.76
CA ALA A 267 -48.59 12.81 0.88
C ALA A 267 -48.84 12.25 2.29
N THR A 268 -49.51 11.11 2.38
CA THR A 268 -49.67 10.37 3.64
C THR A 268 -48.67 9.23 3.66
N ALA A 269 -48.18 8.87 4.86
CA ALA A 269 -47.31 7.70 5.03
C ALA A 269 -47.98 6.44 4.46
N GLU A 270 -49.27 6.22 4.73
CA GLU A 270 -50.04 5.08 4.20
C GLU A 270 -50.10 5.07 2.67
N GLY A 271 -50.30 6.24 2.03
CA GLY A 271 -50.35 6.35 0.57
C GLY A 271 -48.99 6.07 -0.08
N ALA A 272 -47.91 6.50 0.57
CA ALA A 272 -46.55 6.22 0.14
C ALA A 272 -46.18 4.73 0.35
N GLU A 273 -46.55 4.15 1.49
CA GLU A 273 -46.33 2.72 1.78
C GLU A 273 -47.08 1.82 0.78
N GLY A 274 -48.35 2.12 0.49
CA GLY A 274 -49.12 1.37 -0.53
C GLY A 274 -48.61 1.59 -1.97
N ALA A 275 -47.94 2.71 -2.25
CA ALA A 275 -47.26 2.91 -3.53
C ALA A 275 -45.95 2.12 -3.61
N VAL A 276 -45.18 2.07 -2.52
CA VAL A 276 -43.99 1.22 -2.39
C VAL A 276 -44.38 -0.24 -2.57
N GLU A 277 -45.43 -0.73 -1.90
CA GLU A 277 -45.89 -2.11 -2.00
C GLU A 277 -46.26 -2.49 -3.44
N ARG A 278 -47.00 -1.63 -4.16
CA ARG A 278 -47.32 -1.84 -5.57
C ARG A 278 -46.09 -1.87 -6.48
N LEU A 279 -45.14 -0.96 -6.29
CA LEU A 279 -43.87 -0.98 -7.02
C LEU A 279 -43.08 -2.27 -6.78
N LEU A 280 -43.18 -2.82 -5.56
CA LEU A 280 -42.53 -4.08 -5.22
C LEU A 280 -43.22 -5.29 -5.86
N GLU A 281 -44.54 -5.29 -5.95
CA GLU A 281 -45.29 -6.32 -6.68
C GLU A 281 -44.98 -6.26 -8.18
N GLU A 282 -44.94 -5.07 -8.76
CA GLU A 282 -44.62 -4.85 -10.18
C GLU A 282 -43.16 -5.23 -10.50
N SER A 283 -42.22 -4.97 -9.59
CA SER A 283 -40.81 -5.35 -9.76
C SER A 283 -40.49 -6.79 -9.36
N GLY A 284 -41.38 -7.47 -8.62
CA GLY A 284 -41.21 -8.83 -8.10
C GLY A 284 -41.23 -9.96 -9.13
N GLY A 285 -41.45 -9.67 -10.41
CA GLY A 285 -41.46 -10.66 -11.50
C GLY A 285 -40.09 -10.93 -12.15
N VAL A 286 -39.10 -10.07 -11.95
CA VAL A 286 -37.75 -10.26 -12.51
C VAL A 286 -36.87 -10.87 -11.44
N ALA A 287 -37.00 -12.18 -11.24
CA ALA A 287 -35.97 -12.93 -10.55
C ALA A 287 -34.65 -12.67 -11.29
N MET A 288 -33.77 -11.85 -10.71
CA MET A 288 -32.38 -11.79 -11.13
C MET A 288 -31.86 -13.23 -11.05
N ARG A 289 -31.82 -13.92 -12.20
CA ARG A 289 -30.94 -15.06 -12.38
C ARG A 289 -29.54 -14.49 -12.23
N THR A 290 -29.04 -14.54 -11.00
CA THR A 290 -27.60 -14.54 -10.77
C THR A 290 -27.11 -15.83 -11.40
N GLU A 291 -26.84 -15.79 -12.69
CA GLU A 291 -26.00 -16.80 -13.34
C GLU A 291 -24.64 -16.68 -12.66
N SER A 292 -24.51 -17.46 -11.59
CA SER A 292 -23.26 -17.81 -10.93
C SER A 292 -22.44 -18.62 -11.93
N GLY A 293 -22.01 -17.96 -13.01
CA GLY A 293 -20.93 -18.44 -13.86
C GLY A 293 -19.68 -18.41 -13.01
N GLY A 294 -19.32 -19.56 -12.44
CA GLY A 294 -18.05 -19.83 -11.79
C GLY A 294 -16.92 -19.70 -12.79
N GLY A 295 -16.58 -18.49 -13.18
CA GLY A 295 -15.34 -18.16 -13.86
C GLY A 295 -14.23 -18.25 -12.83
N SER A 296 -13.60 -19.42 -12.78
CA SER A 296 -12.30 -19.65 -12.15
C SER A 296 -11.35 -18.54 -12.58
N VAL A 297 -11.12 -17.57 -11.69
CA VAL A 297 -10.07 -16.57 -11.86
C VAL A 297 -8.75 -17.31 -11.62
N ALA A 298 -8.18 -17.83 -12.72
CA ALA A 298 -6.82 -18.30 -12.73
C ALA A 298 -5.93 -17.18 -12.20
N ALA A 299 -5.05 -17.54 -11.27
CA ALA A 299 -4.05 -16.66 -10.70
C ALA A 299 -3.19 -16.07 -11.83
N ALA A 300 -3.49 -14.82 -12.20
CA ALA A 300 -2.66 -14.05 -13.10
C ALA A 300 -1.43 -13.58 -12.31
N ASP A 301 -0.31 -14.07 -12.82
CA ASP A 301 1.06 -13.85 -12.42
C ASP A 301 1.36 -12.34 -12.22
N ALA A 302 1.94 -12.02 -11.07
CA ALA A 302 2.33 -10.67 -10.70
C ALA A 302 3.72 -10.39 -11.26
N GLY A 303 3.80 -9.96 -12.52
CA GLY A 303 5.06 -9.51 -13.11
C GLY A 303 4.87 -8.80 -14.44
N GLY A 304 4.95 -7.46 -14.43
CA GLY A 304 5.18 -6.67 -15.64
C GLY A 304 4.40 -5.36 -15.69
N ASP A 305 5.01 -4.28 -15.19
CA ASP A 305 4.62 -2.91 -15.52
C ASP A 305 4.85 -2.68 -17.02
N GLY A 306 3.80 -2.85 -17.81
CA GLY A 306 3.73 -2.44 -19.21
C GLY A 306 2.35 -1.88 -19.47
N ILE A 307 2.21 -0.56 -19.41
CA ILE A 307 0.96 0.13 -19.72
C ILE A 307 0.76 0.04 -21.24
N ASP A 308 -0.16 -0.83 -21.66
CA ASP A 308 -0.59 -0.98 -23.05
C ASP A 308 -1.66 0.08 -23.37
N TRP A 309 -1.30 1.05 -24.22
CA TRP A 309 -2.18 2.11 -24.73
C TRP A 309 -2.65 1.83 -26.17
N GLY A 310 -2.55 0.59 -26.65
CA GLY A 310 -2.60 0.26 -28.07
C GLY A 310 -3.96 -0.01 -28.72
N ASP A 311 -5.08 -0.11 -27.98
CA ASP A 311 -6.30 -0.74 -28.54
C ASP A 311 -7.62 0.02 -28.29
N MET A 312 -7.62 1.35 -28.51
CA MET A 312 -8.83 2.19 -28.40
C MET A 312 -9.36 2.74 -29.74
N LEU A 313 -8.94 2.21 -30.89
CA LEU A 313 -9.45 2.65 -32.19
C LEU A 313 -9.69 1.47 -33.14
N GLY A 314 -10.87 0.86 -33.05
CA GLY A 314 -11.32 -0.08 -34.07
C GLY A 314 -12.72 -0.66 -33.81
N GLY A 315 -13.67 -0.34 -34.69
CA GLY A 315 -14.87 -1.16 -34.88
C GLY A 315 -16.20 -0.49 -34.56
N SER A 316 -16.54 0.56 -35.30
CA SER A 316 -17.93 0.90 -35.59
C SER A 316 -18.40 0.06 -36.77
N GLU A 317 -19.42 -0.78 -36.61
CA GLU A 317 -20.38 -1.12 -37.66
C GLU A 317 -21.55 -1.95 -37.09
N ASP A 318 -22.74 -1.51 -37.48
CA ASP A 318 -24.01 -2.23 -37.56
C ASP A 318 -24.78 -2.59 -36.28
N ALA A 319 -25.60 -1.64 -35.83
CA ALA A 319 -26.84 -1.94 -35.09
C ALA A 319 -28.04 -1.31 -35.81
N GLU A 320 -28.87 -2.19 -36.38
CA GLU A 320 -30.07 -1.86 -37.15
C GLU A 320 -31.09 -1.03 -36.35
N GLU A 321 -31.59 0.01 -37.00
CA GLU A 321 -32.60 0.94 -36.53
C GLU A 321 -33.99 0.26 -36.52
N HIS A 322 -34.38 -0.35 -35.40
CA HIS A 322 -35.77 -0.77 -35.16
C HIS A 322 -36.64 0.44 -34.75
N ARG A 323 -37.28 1.06 -35.74
CA ARG A 323 -38.40 1.99 -35.51
C ARG A 323 -39.64 1.22 -35.05
N GLY A 324 -39.72 1.00 -33.74
CA GLY A 324 -40.95 0.57 -33.08
C GLY A 324 -41.94 1.72 -32.99
N ALA A 325 -43.07 1.57 -33.69
CA ALA A 325 -44.21 2.49 -33.64
C ALA A 325 -44.72 2.64 -32.20
N GLY A 326 -44.63 3.86 -31.66
CA GLY A 326 -45.19 4.23 -30.36
C GLY A 326 -46.71 4.21 -30.40
N GLY A 327 -47.30 3.08 -30.00
CA GLY A 327 -48.71 3.00 -29.62
C GLY A 327 -48.88 3.62 -28.23
N SER A 328 -49.38 4.85 -28.17
CA SER A 328 -49.82 5.47 -26.90
C SER A 328 -51.04 4.71 -26.38
N VAL A 329 -50.81 3.71 -25.54
CA VAL A 329 -51.90 3.03 -24.81
C VAL A 329 -52.43 4.02 -23.79
N GLY A 330 -53.53 4.70 -24.16
CA GLY A 330 -54.32 5.55 -23.27
C GLY A 330 -54.99 4.70 -22.21
N ARG A 331 -54.23 4.32 -21.18
CA ARG A 331 -54.75 3.70 -19.96
C ARG A 331 -55.50 4.79 -19.22
N ARG A 332 -56.83 4.79 -19.36
CA ARG A 332 -57.71 5.63 -18.53
C ARG A 332 -57.47 5.24 -17.08
N SER A 333 -56.87 6.14 -16.31
CA SER A 333 -56.71 5.97 -14.88
C SER A 333 -58.09 5.97 -14.24
N ASP A 334 -58.46 4.88 -13.57
CA ASP A 334 -59.58 4.91 -12.63
C ASP A 334 -59.32 6.04 -11.64
N GLY A 335 -60.26 6.98 -11.52
CA GLY A 335 -60.10 8.34 -10.98
C GLY A 335 -59.77 8.48 -9.49
N GLY A 336 -59.09 7.51 -8.87
CA GLY A 336 -58.44 7.69 -7.58
C GLY A 336 -57.11 8.42 -7.78
N GLY A 337 -57.10 9.74 -7.61
CA GLY A 337 -55.90 10.55 -7.76
C GLY A 337 -54.73 9.99 -6.92
N GLU A 338 -53.63 9.64 -7.57
CA GLU A 338 -52.41 9.18 -6.89
C GLU A 338 -51.89 10.29 -5.97
N CYS A 339 -51.46 9.92 -4.76
CA CYS A 339 -50.85 10.87 -3.84
C CYS A 339 -49.49 11.35 -4.36
N ALA A 340 -49.06 12.55 -3.95
CA ALA A 340 -47.82 13.15 -4.45
C ALA A 340 -46.57 12.26 -4.23
N ALA A 341 -46.49 11.53 -3.12
CA ALA A 341 -45.40 10.59 -2.87
C ALA A 341 -45.40 9.41 -3.87
N ALA A 342 -46.56 8.92 -4.30
CA ALA A 342 -46.65 7.85 -5.29
C ALA A 342 -46.11 8.28 -6.66
N VAL A 343 -46.24 9.58 -7.01
CA VAL A 343 -45.66 10.13 -8.24
C VAL A 343 -44.14 10.08 -8.18
N LEU A 344 -43.53 10.49 -7.06
CA LEU A 344 -42.09 10.47 -6.86
C LEU A 344 -41.51 9.05 -6.78
N LEU A 345 -42.28 8.09 -6.26
CA LEU A 345 -41.84 6.69 -6.17
C LEU A 345 -41.75 5.98 -7.53
N ARG A 346 -42.28 6.57 -8.61
CA ARG A 346 -42.07 6.04 -9.97
C ARG A 346 -40.81 6.68 -10.57
N PRO A 347 -39.87 5.91 -11.14
CA PRO A 347 -38.67 6.46 -11.76
C PRO A 347 -38.98 7.51 -12.84
N GLU A 348 -40.00 7.28 -13.67
CA GLU A 348 -40.41 8.20 -14.71
C GLU A 348 -41.07 9.46 -14.14
N GLY A 349 -41.81 9.31 -13.04
CA GLY A 349 -42.46 10.42 -12.34
C GLY A 349 -41.43 11.33 -11.69
N LEU A 350 -40.45 10.75 -10.98
CA LEU A 350 -39.33 11.46 -10.37
C LEU A 350 -38.55 12.28 -11.41
N ARG A 351 -38.06 11.63 -12.47
CA ARG A 351 -37.28 12.30 -13.52
C ARG A 351 -38.03 13.42 -14.21
N ARG A 352 -39.34 13.26 -14.39
CA ARG A 352 -40.19 14.33 -14.95
C ARG A 352 -40.32 15.49 -13.97
N VAL A 353 -40.52 15.23 -12.67
CA VAL A 353 -40.56 16.28 -11.65
C VAL A 353 -39.22 17.02 -11.55
N GLU A 354 -38.09 16.32 -11.62
CA GLU A 354 -36.76 16.93 -11.67
C GLU A 354 -36.56 17.81 -12.89
N ASN A 355 -36.91 17.32 -14.09
CA ASN A 355 -36.83 18.11 -15.32
C ASN A 355 -37.74 19.34 -15.24
N ASP A 356 -38.96 19.19 -14.74
CA ASP A 356 -39.92 20.29 -14.56
C ASP A 356 -39.37 21.35 -13.58
N LEU A 357 -38.73 20.94 -12.49
CA LEU A 357 -38.11 21.84 -11.52
C LEU A 357 -36.86 22.54 -12.10
N ALA A 358 -36.01 21.82 -12.85
CA ALA A 358 -34.83 22.38 -13.50
C ALA A 358 -35.21 23.39 -14.60
N GLU A 359 -36.25 23.10 -15.38
CA GLU A 359 -36.83 24.03 -16.35
C GLU A 359 -37.34 25.30 -15.66
N LEU A 360 -38.04 25.14 -14.53
CA LEU A 360 -38.54 26.25 -13.75
C LEU A 360 -37.41 27.11 -13.16
N GLU A 361 -36.35 26.49 -12.64
CA GLU A 361 -35.15 27.19 -12.15
C GLU A 361 -34.47 27.99 -13.27
N ALA A 362 -34.30 27.38 -14.45
CA ALA A 362 -33.70 28.04 -15.61
C ALA A 362 -34.54 29.25 -16.06
N TRP A 363 -35.86 29.10 -16.12
CA TRP A 363 -36.76 30.20 -16.47
C TRP A 363 -36.71 31.33 -15.43
N LEU A 364 -36.80 31.00 -14.12
CA LEU A 364 -36.72 32.00 -13.06
C LEU A 364 -35.38 32.75 -13.07
N SER A 365 -34.28 32.04 -13.30
CA SER A 365 -32.94 32.62 -13.38
C SER A 365 -32.80 33.57 -14.57
N ALA A 366 -33.32 33.18 -15.74
CA ALA A 366 -33.38 34.04 -16.91
C ALA A 366 -34.23 35.29 -16.61
N ARG A 367 -35.39 35.11 -15.97
CA ARG A 367 -36.28 36.21 -15.62
C ARG A 367 -35.65 37.19 -14.63
N LYS A 368 -34.96 36.69 -13.61
CA LYS A 368 -34.19 37.52 -12.66
C LYS A 368 -33.15 38.35 -13.40
N PHE A 369 -32.36 37.72 -14.27
CA PHE A 369 -31.33 38.39 -15.05
C PHE A 369 -31.89 39.52 -15.92
N GLU A 370 -33.04 39.29 -16.58
CA GLU A 370 -33.75 40.31 -17.35
C GLU A 370 -34.14 41.52 -16.49
N MET A 371 -34.70 41.26 -15.30
CA MET A 371 -35.16 42.30 -14.38
C MET A 371 -34.01 43.12 -13.78
N GLU A 372 -32.88 42.48 -13.49
CA GLU A 372 -31.67 43.16 -13.00
C GLU A 372 -31.02 44.03 -14.08
N ARG A 373 -30.95 43.53 -15.31
CA ARG A 373 -30.31 44.24 -16.43
C ARG A 373 -31.16 45.36 -16.99
N HIS A 374 -32.48 45.21 -16.93
CA HIS A 374 -33.43 46.14 -17.52
C HIS A 374 -34.55 46.50 -16.52
N PRO A 375 -34.25 47.27 -15.45
CA PRO A 375 -35.23 47.59 -14.41
C PRO A 375 -36.41 48.43 -14.91
N GLU A 376 -36.26 49.14 -16.05
CA GLU A 376 -37.33 49.94 -16.67
C GLU A 376 -38.21 49.16 -17.66
N VAL A 377 -37.81 47.93 -18.00
CA VAL A 377 -38.42 47.09 -19.02
C VAL A 377 -39.35 45.94 -18.49
N PRO A 378 -39.49 45.62 -17.18
CA PRO A 378 -40.17 44.38 -16.76
C PRO A 378 -41.63 44.25 -17.21
N ALA A 379 -42.35 45.38 -17.35
CA ALA A 379 -43.75 45.42 -17.75
C ALA A 379 -43.96 45.72 -19.25
N SER A 380 -42.97 46.28 -19.95
CA SER A 380 -43.15 46.79 -21.32
C SER A 380 -42.84 45.77 -22.42
N LEU A 381 -42.06 44.72 -22.13
CA LEU A 381 -41.79 43.63 -23.10
C LEU A 381 -42.91 42.60 -23.21
N LEU A 382 -43.81 42.54 -22.22
CA LEU A 382 -44.97 41.67 -22.22
C LEU A 382 -46.23 42.47 -21.86
N PRO A 383 -46.63 43.46 -22.68
CA PRO A 383 -47.79 44.30 -22.39
C PRO A 383 -49.09 43.48 -22.31
N HIS A 384 -49.09 42.27 -22.87
CA HIS A 384 -50.20 41.32 -22.84
C HIS A 384 -50.03 40.20 -21.80
N ALA A 385 -48.96 40.22 -20.99
CA ALA A 385 -48.84 39.26 -19.90
C ALA A 385 -49.91 39.50 -18.82
N PRO A 386 -50.42 38.42 -18.19
CA PRO A 386 -51.30 38.54 -17.04
C PRO A 386 -50.64 39.35 -15.91
N PRO A 387 -51.45 40.08 -15.10
CA PRO A 387 -50.96 40.86 -13.96
C PRO A 387 -50.04 40.05 -13.03
N GLU A 388 -50.31 38.76 -12.86
CA GLU A 388 -49.52 37.86 -12.02
C GLU A 388 -48.07 37.71 -12.48
N VAL A 389 -47.81 37.81 -13.79
CA VAL A 389 -46.44 37.78 -14.36
C VAL A 389 -45.83 39.18 -14.37
N GLN A 390 -46.65 40.21 -14.62
CA GLN A 390 -46.21 41.61 -14.66
C GLN A 390 -45.80 42.16 -13.28
N HIS A 391 -46.42 41.65 -12.20
CA HIS A 391 -46.19 42.12 -10.84
C HIS A 391 -45.13 41.32 -10.06
N LEU A 392 -44.43 40.39 -10.72
CA LEU A 392 -43.28 39.75 -10.09
C LEU A 392 -42.17 40.78 -9.87
N ASP A 393 -41.74 40.93 -8.62
CA ASP A 393 -40.54 41.69 -8.26
C ASP A 393 -39.32 40.74 -8.09
N ILE A 394 -38.11 41.32 -8.14
CA ILE A 394 -36.86 40.55 -8.03
C ILE A 394 -36.83 39.73 -6.75
N GLY A 395 -37.29 40.30 -5.62
CA GLY A 395 -37.30 39.62 -4.33
C GLY A 395 -38.27 38.43 -4.26
N THR A 396 -39.34 38.45 -5.04
CA THR A 396 -40.28 37.34 -5.19
C THR A 396 -39.68 36.25 -6.06
N VAL A 397 -39.05 36.62 -7.17
CA VAL A 397 -38.32 35.67 -8.04
C VAL A 397 -37.18 35.00 -7.29
N ASP A 398 -36.42 35.73 -6.48
CA ASP A 398 -35.35 35.17 -5.62
C ASP A 398 -35.88 34.08 -4.68
N LYS A 399 -36.99 34.35 -4.00
CA LYS A 399 -37.62 33.37 -3.09
C LYS A 399 -38.17 32.15 -3.84
N MET A 400 -38.59 32.32 -5.09
CA MET A 400 -39.00 31.22 -5.96
C MET A 400 -37.80 30.36 -6.36
N ILE A 401 -36.69 30.98 -6.77
CA ILE A 401 -35.43 30.28 -7.09
C ILE A 401 -34.96 29.51 -5.86
N GLU A 402 -34.85 30.15 -4.69
CA GLU A 402 -34.45 29.49 -3.45
C GLU A 402 -35.31 28.26 -3.13
N ALA A 403 -36.63 28.36 -3.31
CA ALA A 403 -37.54 27.24 -3.08
C ALA A 403 -37.34 26.09 -4.09
N VAL A 404 -37.13 26.41 -5.37
CA VAL A 404 -36.89 25.41 -6.43
C VAL A 404 -35.51 24.77 -6.25
N THR A 405 -34.47 25.55 -5.97
CA THR A 405 -33.13 25.04 -5.68
C THR A 405 -33.10 24.21 -4.39
N ASP A 406 -33.82 24.59 -3.34
CA ASP A 406 -33.98 23.75 -2.13
C ASP A 406 -34.67 22.41 -2.47
N ALA A 407 -35.69 22.44 -3.32
CA ALA A 407 -36.36 21.23 -3.79
C ALA A 407 -35.45 20.33 -4.66
N LEU A 408 -34.63 20.91 -5.54
CA LEU A 408 -33.68 20.19 -6.41
C LEU A 408 -32.46 19.66 -5.64
N SER A 409 -31.97 20.41 -4.66
CA SER A 409 -30.82 20.03 -3.82
C SER A 409 -31.18 19.06 -2.69
N CYS A 410 -32.44 18.63 -2.62
CA CYS A 410 -32.86 17.61 -1.70
C CYS A 410 -32.13 16.30 -1.98
N GLU A 411 -31.24 15.89 -1.07
CA GLU A 411 -30.68 14.53 -0.97
C GLU A 411 -31.76 13.43 -1.00
N LEU A 412 -33.03 13.82 -0.80
CA LEU A 412 -34.22 12.98 -0.92
C LEU A 412 -34.51 12.55 -2.36
N LEU A 413 -34.24 13.37 -3.39
CA LEU A 413 -34.44 12.99 -4.79
C LEU A 413 -33.43 11.91 -5.20
N ASP A 414 -32.15 12.07 -4.82
CA ASP A 414 -31.12 11.03 -4.96
C ASP A 414 -31.50 9.74 -4.24
N ALA A 415 -32.07 9.84 -3.04
CA ALA A 415 -32.51 8.68 -2.27
C ALA A 415 -33.72 7.97 -2.90
N VAL A 416 -34.62 8.72 -3.54
CA VAL A 416 -35.77 8.16 -4.27
C VAL A 416 -35.33 7.57 -5.61
N GLU A 417 -34.41 8.20 -6.35
CA GLU A 417 -33.84 7.61 -7.57
C GLU A 417 -33.09 6.33 -7.25
N LEU A 418 -32.23 6.37 -6.21
CA LEU A 418 -31.52 5.19 -5.73
C LEU A 418 -32.48 4.07 -5.38
N ALA A 419 -33.64 4.36 -4.83
CA ALA A 419 -34.54 3.32 -4.39
C ALA A 419 -35.45 2.76 -5.51
N THR A 420 -35.75 3.58 -6.51
CA THR A 420 -36.70 3.26 -7.59
C THR A 420 -35.99 2.68 -8.83
N SER A 421 -34.75 3.08 -9.10
CA SER A 421 -33.95 2.58 -10.21
C SER A 421 -33.13 1.34 -9.81
N ALA A 422 -33.36 0.21 -10.47
CA ALA A 422 -32.55 -1.00 -10.28
C ALA A 422 -31.07 -0.77 -10.70
N GLU A 423 -30.84 0.03 -11.73
CA GLU A 423 -29.52 0.41 -12.20
C GLU A 423 -28.78 1.30 -11.19
N ALA A 424 -29.47 2.28 -10.60
CA ALA A 424 -28.91 3.12 -9.55
C ALA A 424 -28.52 2.30 -8.31
N ARG A 425 -29.37 1.35 -7.88
CA ARG A 425 -29.05 0.39 -6.81
C ARG A 425 -27.84 -0.46 -7.15
N ALA A 426 -27.78 -1.00 -8.35
CA ALA A 426 -26.65 -1.82 -8.79
C ALA A 426 -25.35 -1.01 -8.80
N SER A 427 -25.38 0.21 -9.34
CA SER A 427 -24.25 1.14 -9.36
C SER A 427 -23.78 1.47 -7.94
N LYS A 428 -24.69 1.84 -7.05
CA LYS A 428 -24.36 2.16 -5.66
C LYS A 428 -23.87 0.96 -4.87
N ALA A 429 -24.44 -0.22 -5.09
CA ALA A 429 -23.97 -1.46 -4.51
C ALA A 429 -22.53 -1.80 -4.97
N VAL A 430 -22.20 -1.56 -6.24
CA VAL A 430 -20.83 -1.69 -6.75
C VAL A 430 -19.90 -0.68 -6.09
N GLU A 431 -20.31 0.58 -5.95
CA GLU A 431 -19.54 1.62 -5.25
C GLU A 431 -19.27 1.23 -3.79
N LEU A 432 -20.30 0.80 -3.06
CA LEU A 432 -20.18 0.38 -1.66
C LEU A 432 -19.30 -0.87 -1.54
N ARG A 433 -19.43 -1.85 -2.43
CA ARG A 433 -18.53 -3.03 -2.49
C ARG A 433 -17.08 -2.64 -2.75
N ARG A 434 -16.84 -1.71 -3.68
CA ARG A 434 -15.50 -1.17 -3.96
C ARG A 434 -14.93 -0.46 -2.71
N SER A 435 -15.75 0.33 -2.03
CA SER A 435 -15.35 1.01 -0.80
C SER A 435 -15.07 0.04 0.36
N ALA A 436 -15.84 -1.06 0.48
CA ALA A 436 -15.62 -2.13 1.47
C ALA A 436 -14.34 -2.93 1.21
N ALA A 437 -13.98 -3.14 -0.06
CA ALA A 437 -12.76 -3.84 -0.44
C ALA A 437 -11.48 -3.01 -0.18
N ALA A 438 -11.58 -1.67 -0.18
CA ALA A 438 -10.43 -0.79 0.02
C ALA A 438 -9.68 -0.99 1.35
N PRO A 439 -10.33 -1.02 2.54
CA PRO A 439 -9.64 -1.30 3.80
C PRO A 439 -9.04 -2.70 3.83
N GLN A 440 -9.70 -3.70 3.24
CA GLN A 440 -9.16 -5.07 3.17
C GLN A 440 -7.89 -5.13 2.32
N ARG A 441 -7.87 -4.49 1.15
CA ARG A 441 -6.67 -4.38 0.29
C ARG A 441 -5.52 -3.67 1.02
N ALA A 442 -5.81 -2.58 1.74
CA ALA A 442 -4.81 -1.89 2.54
C ALA A 442 -4.25 -2.75 3.69
N ARG A 443 -5.09 -3.56 4.35
CA ARG A 443 -4.66 -4.53 5.37
C ARG A 443 -3.80 -5.66 4.78
N GLN A 444 -4.15 -6.17 3.59
CA GLN A 444 -3.34 -7.16 2.89
C GLN A 444 -1.95 -6.61 2.54
N GLN A 445 -1.88 -5.37 2.02
CA GLN A 445 -0.61 -4.68 1.77
C GLN A 445 0.20 -4.50 3.06
N ALA A 446 -0.44 -4.12 4.17
CA ALA A 446 0.22 -4.02 5.46
C ALA A 446 0.79 -5.36 5.94
N ALA A 447 0.05 -6.46 5.77
CA ALA A 447 0.51 -7.81 6.15
C ALA A 447 1.73 -8.27 5.33
N GLU A 448 1.75 -7.98 4.02
CA GLU A 448 2.90 -8.29 3.16
C GLU A 448 4.13 -7.46 3.57
N VAL A 449 3.97 -6.16 3.87
CA VAL A 449 5.07 -5.32 4.37
C VAL A 449 5.58 -5.83 5.73
N GLU A 450 4.68 -6.29 6.60
CA GLU A 450 5.04 -6.88 7.89
C GLU A 450 5.87 -8.15 7.73
N LYS A 451 5.50 -9.02 6.79
CA LYS A 451 6.29 -10.22 6.46
C LYS A 451 7.71 -9.85 6.01
N ARG A 452 7.83 -8.92 5.06
CA ARG A 452 9.13 -8.41 4.58
C ARG A 452 9.95 -7.75 5.68
N ARG A 453 9.30 -7.07 6.63
CA ARG A 453 9.94 -6.52 7.82
C ARG A 453 10.54 -7.61 8.70
N GLY A 454 9.83 -8.73 8.89
CA GLY A 454 10.33 -9.91 9.59
C GLY A 454 11.60 -10.49 8.96
N GLU A 455 11.59 -10.67 7.63
CA GLU A 455 12.74 -11.14 6.85
C GLU A 455 13.94 -10.19 6.94
N ALA A 456 13.71 -8.88 6.80
CA ALA A 456 14.75 -7.86 6.93
C ALA A 456 15.37 -7.85 8.34
N ARG A 457 14.56 -8.01 9.39
CA ARG A 457 15.04 -8.15 10.78
C ARG A 457 15.88 -9.39 10.97
N ALA A 458 15.47 -10.54 10.42
CA ALA A 458 16.25 -11.78 10.47
C ALA A 458 17.61 -11.60 9.78
N ARG A 459 17.62 -10.97 8.59
CA ARG A 459 18.86 -10.65 7.86
C ARG A 459 19.79 -9.73 8.65
N LEU A 460 19.25 -8.68 9.27
CA LEU A 460 20.04 -7.76 10.10
C LEU A 460 20.69 -8.49 11.28
N ARG A 461 19.95 -9.36 11.97
CA ARG A 461 20.50 -10.20 13.06
C ARG A 461 21.60 -11.12 12.56
N ALA A 462 21.42 -11.75 11.39
CA ALA A 462 22.44 -12.61 10.79
C ALA A 462 23.74 -11.84 10.49
N LEU A 463 23.63 -10.66 9.88
CA LEU A 463 24.79 -9.80 9.59
C LEU A 463 25.52 -9.34 10.87
N HIS A 464 24.79 -9.02 11.94
CA HIS A 464 25.40 -8.70 13.23
C HIS A 464 26.11 -9.92 13.85
N ALA A 465 25.49 -11.11 13.78
CA ALA A 465 26.09 -12.33 14.30
C ALA A 465 27.38 -12.68 13.53
N GLU A 466 27.38 -12.53 12.21
CA GLU A 466 28.53 -12.72 11.33
C GLU A 466 29.66 -11.73 11.63
N ALA A 467 29.33 -10.43 11.74
CA ALA A 467 30.29 -9.40 12.12
C ALA A 467 30.89 -9.67 13.51
N GLY A 468 30.07 -10.09 14.46
CA GLY A 468 30.51 -10.48 15.81
C GLY A 468 31.44 -11.70 15.80
N ALA A 469 31.13 -12.70 14.99
CA ALA A 469 31.99 -13.88 14.80
C ALA A 469 33.34 -13.49 14.19
N ALA A 470 33.34 -12.72 13.09
CA ALA A 470 34.56 -12.22 12.45
C ALA A 470 35.44 -11.42 13.42
N ALA A 471 34.83 -10.54 14.24
CA ALA A 471 35.54 -9.77 15.24
C ALA A 471 36.13 -10.62 16.37
N ARG A 472 35.46 -11.72 16.79
CA ARG A 472 36.02 -12.68 17.76
C ARG A 472 37.18 -13.46 17.18
N SER A 473 37.05 -13.95 15.95
CA SER A 473 38.12 -14.66 15.23
C SER A 473 39.35 -13.77 15.06
N ALA A 474 39.17 -12.50 14.67
CA ALA A 474 40.27 -11.53 14.59
C ALA A 474 40.96 -11.31 15.94
N ARG A 475 40.20 -11.19 17.05
CA ARG A 475 40.79 -11.06 18.39
C ARG A 475 41.57 -12.30 18.81
N ALA A 476 41.04 -13.49 18.57
CA ALA A 476 41.73 -14.74 18.85
C ALA A 476 43.04 -14.86 18.07
N LEU A 477 43.00 -14.56 16.77
CA LEU A 477 44.17 -14.59 15.90
C LEU A 477 45.23 -13.56 16.31
N SER A 478 44.81 -12.34 16.67
CA SER A 478 45.70 -11.31 17.22
C SER A 478 46.36 -11.76 18.52
N ALA A 479 45.62 -12.37 19.44
CA ALA A 479 46.16 -12.89 20.69
C ALA A 479 47.18 -14.02 20.48
N LEU A 480 46.90 -14.95 19.56
CA LEU A 480 47.82 -16.02 19.16
C LEU A 480 49.10 -15.45 18.55
N MET A 481 48.97 -14.50 17.63
CA MET A 481 50.09 -13.82 16.99
C MET A 481 50.96 -13.10 18.03
N ALA A 482 50.36 -12.33 18.94
CA ALA A 482 51.07 -11.64 20.01
C ALA A 482 51.79 -12.61 20.95
N LYS A 483 51.16 -13.74 21.30
CA LYS A 483 51.80 -14.80 22.10
C LYS A 483 53.03 -15.35 21.39
N GLY A 484 52.91 -15.73 20.12
CA GLY A 484 54.05 -16.23 19.35
C GLY A 484 55.20 -15.21 19.30
N VAL A 485 54.91 -13.97 18.90
CA VAL A 485 55.94 -12.92 18.82
C VAL A 485 56.67 -12.75 20.16
N ARG A 486 55.94 -12.76 21.29
CA ARG A 486 56.55 -12.68 22.63
C ARG A 486 57.46 -13.87 22.94
N GLU A 487 57.00 -15.10 22.70
CA GLU A 487 57.79 -16.32 22.94
C GLU A 487 59.09 -16.32 22.12
N ARG A 488 59.02 -15.85 20.86
CA ARG A 488 60.20 -15.75 20.00
C ARG A 488 61.18 -14.69 20.45
N LEU A 489 60.67 -13.51 20.80
CA LEU A 489 61.52 -12.43 21.29
C LEU A 489 62.20 -12.84 22.58
N ALA A 490 61.49 -13.51 23.50
CA ALA A 490 62.07 -14.07 24.72
C ALA A 490 63.20 -15.08 24.42
N ALA A 491 62.99 -15.96 23.43
CA ALA A 491 64.05 -16.88 22.98
C ALA A 491 65.25 -16.15 22.36
N SER A 492 65.02 -15.03 21.66
CA SER A 492 66.06 -14.18 21.08
C SER A 492 66.74 -13.23 22.07
N ARG A 493 66.14 -12.91 23.23
CA ARG A 493 66.81 -12.13 24.30
C ARG A 493 68.09 -12.81 24.78
N ARG A 494 68.14 -14.15 24.76
CA ARG A 494 69.36 -14.93 25.02
C ARG A 494 70.52 -14.60 24.05
N ARG A 495 70.24 -13.92 22.93
CA ARG A 495 71.18 -13.48 21.90
C ARG A 495 71.42 -11.96 21.90
N GLY A 496 71.11 -11.26 23.00
CA GLY A 496 71.45 -9.84 23.18
C GLY A 496 70.39 -8.83 22.72
N TRP A 497 69.16 -9.27 22.45
CA TRP A 497 68.04 -8.35 22.18
C TRP A 497 67.49 -7.84 23.52
N GLY A 498 67.44 -6.52 23.71
CA GLY A 498 66.92 -5.90 24.95
C GLY A 498 65.44 -6.16 25.20
N ASP A 499 64.92 -5.64 26.31
CA ASP A 499 63.50 -5.71 26.67
C ASP A 499 62.63 -4.90 25.68
N VAL A 500 62.22 -5.54 24.59
CA VAL A 500 61.23 -4.99 23.64
C VAL A 500 59.85 -5.54 24.01
N VAL A 501 58.87 -4.64 24.08
CA VAL A 501 57.44 -4.97 24.19
C VAL A 501 56.83 -4.67 22.83
N VAL A 502 56.31 -5.70 22.17
CA VAL A 502 55.67 -5.54 20.86
C VAL A 502 54.17 -5.52 21.04
N ARG A 503 53.54 -4.46 20.57
CA ARG A 503 52.09 -4.33 20.45
C ARG A 503 51.76 -4.50 18.97
N VAL A 504 51.11 -5.61 18.61
CA VAL A 504 50.65 -5.81 17.23
C VAL A 504 49.19 -5.37 17.17
N GLY A 505 48.93 -4.27 16.47
CA GLY A 505 47.59 -3.69 16.45
C GLY A 505 47.41 -2.64 15.37
N GLY A 506 46.26 -2.72 14.67
CA GLY A 506 45.62 -1.57 14.06
C GLY A 506 44.59 -1.02 15.04
N GLY A 507 44.66 0.28 15.35
CA GLY A 507 43.79 0.94 16.35
C GLY A 507 42.28 0.77 16.11
N ASP A 508 41.89 0.41 14.89
CA ASP A 508 40.49 0.27 14.48
C ASP A 508 39.79 -0.98 15.04
N LEU A 509 40.52 -2.02 15.47
CA LEU A 509 39.88 -3.22 16.03
C LEU A 509 39.36 -3.00 17.45
N GLU A 510 39.98 -2.11 18.24
CA GLU A 510 39.57 -1.83 19.63
C GLU A 510 38.39 -0.86 19.71
N GLY A 511 38.32 0.17 18.86
CA GLY A 511 37.18 1.09 18.79
C GLY A 511 35.91 0.48 18.17
N SER A 512 36.00 -0.76 17.70
CA SER A 512 34.99 -1.45 16.90
C SER A 512 34.10 -2.41 17.69
N VAL A 513 34.21 -2.46 19.02
CA VAL A 513 33.60 -3.52 19.86
C VAL A 513 32.33 -3.08 20.60
N GLU A 514 31.92 -1.80 20.55
CA GLU A 514 30.62 -1.37 21.07
C GLU A 514 29.42 -1.73 20.14
N TRP A 515 29.47 -2.89 19.49
CA TRP A 515 28.30 -3.44 18.79
C TRP A 515 27.42 -4.18 19.79
N GLY A 516 26.58 -3.42 20.49
CA GLY A 516 25.21 -3.84 20.72
C GLY A 516 24.91 -4.87 21.81
N GLU A 517 25.66 -4.93 22.92
CA GLU A 517 25.04 -5.41 24.18
C GLU A 517 24.11 -4.35 24.79
N GLY A 518 24.24 -3.06 24.40
CA GLY A 518 23.46 -1.95 24.96
C GLY A 518 22.16 -1.55 24.24
N VAL A 519 21.83 -2.14 23.08
CA VAL A 519 20.62 -1.75 22.31
C VAL A 519 19.42 -2.69 22.56
N GLY A 520 19.62 -3.76 23.32
CA GLY A 520 18.53 -4.53 23.92
C GLY A 520 18.14 -3.95 25.27
N GLY A 521 17.20 -2.99 25.32
CA GLY A 521 16.46 -2.76 26.57
C GLY A 521 16.37 -1.33 27.14
N ARG A 522 16.69 -0.27 26.39
CA ARG A 522 16.10 1.06 26.69
C ARG A 522 14.88 1.32 25.81
N GLY A 523 13.93 0.39 25.85
CA GLY A 523 12.55 0.73 25.55
C GLY A 523 12.12 1.74 26.61
N GLY A 524 11.92 2.98 26.21
CA GLY A 524 11.35 4.01 27.06
C GLY A 524 9.96 3.59 27.53
N GLY A 525 9.89 2.99 28.71
CA GLY A 525 8.73 3.08 29.57
C GLY A 525 8.60 4.54 30.00
N ARG A 526 8.00 5.37 29.16
CA ARG A 526 7.34 6.58 29.64
C ARG A 526 6.11 6.07 30.39
N GLU A 527 6.21 6.00 31.71
CA GLU A 527 5.04 6.02 32.57
C GLU A 527 4.20 7.23 32.16
N VAL A 528 3.07 6.95 31.52
CA VAL A 528 1.95 7.89 31.44
C VAL A 528 1.33 7.86 32.83
N THR A 529 1.77 8.78 33.69
CA THR A 529 1.04 9.11 34.90
C THR A 529 -0.26 9.78 34.49
N GLU A 530 -1.39 9.12 34.76
CA GLU A 530 -2.71 9.73 34.78
C GLU A 530 -2.70 10.99 35.67
N ARG A 531 -3.22 12.09 35.11
CA ARG A 531 -3.83 13.19 35.84
C ARG A 531 -5.02 13.70 35.04
#